data_AF-A0A920ECK3-F1
#
_entry.id   AF-A0A920ECK3-F1
#
_cell.length_a   1.000
_cell.length_b   1.000
_cell.length_c   1.000
_cell.angle_alpha   90.00
_cell.angle_beta   90.00
_cell.angle_gamma   90.00
#
_symmetry.space_group_name_H-M   'P 1'
#
loop_
_entity.id
_entity.type
_entity.pdbx_description
1 polymer ?
#
loop_
_entity_poly.entity_id
_entity_poly.type
_entity_poly.pdbx_seq_one_letter_code
_entity_poly.pdbx_strand_id
1 'polypeptide(L)' 'MGELHLEVLVDRMLREFNVDATVGKPQVAYRETITKPITTTYTHKNKQVVRVNSLRLK' A
#
# COMPACT_ATOMS: atom_id res chain seq x y z
N MET A 1 -21.10 -7.34 -5.29
CA MET A 1 -20.04 -6.66 -6.06
C MET A 1 -18.99 -7.71 -6.40
N GLY A 2 -18.97 -8.17 -7.65
CA GLY A 2 -18.11 -9.27 -8.09
C GLY A 2 -17.82 -9.12 -9.57
N GLU A 3 -17.30 -10.17 -10.20
CA GLU A 3 -16.91 -10.18 -11.61
C GLU A 3 -18.03 -9.70 -12.54
N LEU A 4 -19.23 -10.29 -12.43
CA LEU A 4 -20.40 -9.87 -13.24
C LEU A 4 -20.74 -8.38 -13.09
N HIS A 5 -20.55 -7.82 -11.89
CA HIS A 5 -20.84 -6.41 -11.65
C HIS A 5 -19.83 -5.50 -12.35
N LEU A 6 -18.56 -5.92 -12.43
CA LEU A 6 -17.52 -5.18 -13.16
C LEU A 6 -17.72 -5.27 -14.67
N GLU A 7 -18.10 -6.45 -15.19
CA GLU A 7 -18.38 -6.67 -16.61
C GLU A 7 -19.55 -5.81 -17.11
N VAL A 8 -20.65 -5.72 -16.35
CA VAL A 8 -21.80 -4.88 -16.70
C VAL A 8 -21.42 -3.40 -16.71
N LEU A 9 -20.53 -2.97 -15.82
CA LEU A 9 -20.05 -1.58 -15.77
C LEU A 9 -19.24 -1.22 -17.02
N VAL A 10 -18.36 -2.13 -17.45
CA VAL A 10 -17.55 -1.98 -18.66
C VAL A 10 -18.44 -1.99 -19.91
N ASP A 11 -19.41 -2.91 -20.02
CA ASP A 11 -20.34 -2.97 -21.14
C ASP A 11 -21.18 -1.68 -21.26
N ARG A 12 -21.58 -1.09 -20.12
CA ARG A 12 -22.24 0.22 -20.10
C ARG A 12 -21.32 1.37 -20.51
N MET A 13 -20.05 1.38 -20.10
CA MET A 13 -19.10 2.42 -20.54
C MET A 13 -18.87 2.41 -22.06
N LEU A 14 -18.83 1.21 -22.65
CA LEU A 14 -18.66 1.03 -24.09
C LEU A 14 -19.92 1.42 -24.87
N ARG A 15 -21.10 0.99 -24.42
CA ARG A 15 -22.37 1.17 -25.17
C ARG A 15 -23.05 2.52 -24.96
N GLU A 16 -23.08 3.02 -23.72
CA GLU A 16 -23.83 4.24 -23.38
C GLU A 16 -22.96 5.50 -23.51
N PHE A 17 -21.66 5.39 -23.24
CA PHE A 17 -20.76 6.56 -23.16
C PHE A 17 -19.70 6.60 -24.25
N ASN A 18 -19.60 5.55 -25.09
CA ASN A 18 -18.65 5.44 -26.20
C ASN A 18 -17.20 5.70 -25.77
N VAL A 19 -16.87 5.35 -24.51
CA VAL A 19 -15.55 5.52 -23.91
C VAL A 19 -14.80 4.20 -23.97
N ASP A 20 -13.66 4.18 -24.66
CA ASP A 20 -12.72 3.06 -24.60
C ASP A 20 -11.97 3.09 -23.27
N ALA A 21 -12.19 2.06 -22.45
CA ALA A 21 -11.53 1.90 -21.16
C ALA A 21 -10.63 0.66 -21.15
N THR A 22 -9.39 0.82 -20.69
CA THR A 22 -8.44 -0.30 -20.56
C THR A 22 -8.76 -1.12 -19.32
N VAL A 23 -9.29 -2.33 -19.48
CA VAL A 23 -9.67 -3.20 -18.35
C VAL A 23 -8.50 -4.09 -17.93
N GLY A 24 -8.06 -3.95 -16.68
CA GLY A 24 -7.06 -4.80 -16.05
C GLY A 24 -7.68 -5.93 -15.21
N LYS A 25 -6.84 -6.82 -14.66
CA LYS A 25 -7.32 -7.90 -13.78
C LYS A 25 -7.98 -7.33 -12.52
N PRO A 26 -9.15 -7.84 -12.10
CA PRO A 26 -9.82 -7.38 -10.89
C PRO A 26 -8.95 -7.67 -9.66
N GLN A 27 -8.71 -6.66 -8.83
CA GLN A 27 -7.96 -6.82 -7.58
C GLN A 27 -8.90 -7.05 -6.40
N VAL A 28 -8.47 -7.92 -5.50
CA VAL A 28 -9.19 -8.24 -4.27
C VAL A 28 -8.74 -7.30 -3.15
N ALA A 29 -9.69 -6.65 -2.49
CA ALA A 29 -9.44 -5.79 -1.35
C ALA A 29 -9.26 -6.64 -0.07
N TYR A 30 -8.02 -7.04 0.22
CA TYR A 30 -7.70 -7.74 1.45
C TYR A 30 -7.71 -6.78 2.65
N ARG A 31 -8.19 -7.28 3.79
CA ARG A 31 -8.15 -6.58 5.07
C ARG A 31 -7.34 -7.41 6.04
N GLU A 32 -6.31 -6.80 6.61
CA GLU A 32 -5.50 -7.44 7.64
C GLU A 32 -6.05 -7.05 9.02
N THR A 33 -6.20 -8.03 9.90
CA THR A 33 -6.59 -7.81 11.29
C THR A 33 -5.77 -8.67 12.22
N ILE A 34 -5.50 -8.13 13.42
CA ILE A 34 -4.71 -8.81 14.43
C ILE A 34 -5.66 -9.76 15.16
N THR A 35 -5.43 -11.07 15.07
CA THR A 35 -6.33 -12.08 15.65
C THR A 35 -6.24 -12.18 17.18
N LYS A 36 -5.16 -11.67 17.78
CA LYS A 36 -4.89 -11.77 19.22
C LYS A 36 -4.37 -10.44 19.76
N PRO A 37 -4.81 -10.01 20.95
CA PRO A 37 -4.25 -8.83 21.60
C PRO A 37 -2.80 -9.13 21.98
N ILE A 38 -1.87 -8.23 21.62
CA ILE A 38 -0.46 -8.33 21.97
C ILE A 38 -0.01 -7.06 22.69
N THR A 39 0.72 -7.23 23.80
CA THR A 39 1.30 -6.13 24.57
C THR A 39 2.79 -6.07 24.25
N THR A 40 3.19 -5.13 23.39
CA THR A 40 4.60 -4.94 23.00
C THR A 40 5.12 -3.57 23.44
N THR A 41 6.25 -3.57 24.14
CA THR A 41 6.98 -2.35 24.49
C THR A 41 8.12 -2.15 23.49
N TYR A 42 7.97 -1.21 22.57
CA TYR A 42 9.00 -0.87 21.57
C TYR A 42 9.90 0.25 22.09
N THR A 43 11.21 -0.01 22.22
CA THR A 43 12.21 1.02 22.57
C THR A 43 13.04 1.39 21.34
N HIS A 44 12.74 2.55 20.76
CA HIS A 44 13.48 3.10 19.62
C HIS A 44 14.78 3.77 20.11
N LYS A 45 15.95 3.23 19.75
CA LYS A 45 17.25 3.86 20.04
C LYS A 45 17.74 4.62 18.82
N ASN A 46 17.57 5.94 18.82
CA ASN A 46 18.25 6.81 17.87
C ASN A 46 19.76 6.78 18.16
N LYS A 47 20.55 6.19 17.25
CA LYS A 47 22.01 6.36 17.28
C LYS A 47 22.33 7.80 16.86
N GLN A 48 22.65 8.67 17.82
CA GLN A 48 23.39 9.89 17.50
C GLN A 48 24.78 9.48 17.01
N VAL A 49 25.09 9.83 15.76
CA VAL A 49 26.45 9.76 15.22
C VAL A 49 27.26 10.84 15.92
N VAL A 50 27.97 10.46 16.98
CA VAL A 50 29.01 11.31 17.57
C VAL A 50 30.17 11.33 16.57
N ARG A 51 30.28 12.40 15.78
CA ARG A 51 31.52 12.72 15.05
C ARG A 51 32.55 13.18 16.09
N VAL A 52 33.36 12.25 16.59
CA VAL A 52 34.66 12.60 17.16
C VAL A 52 35.67 12.47 16.03
N ASN A 53 35.94 13.56 15.33
CA ASN A 53 37.17 13.63 14.54
C ASN A 53 38.31 14.01 15.48
N SER A 54 38.90 13.00 16.12
CA SER A 54 40.29 13.04 16.54
C SER A 54 41.19 13.02 15.29
N LEU A 55 42.32 13.72 15.36
CA LEU A 55 43.39 13.91 14.35
C LEU A 55 43.15 15.14 13.46
N ARG A 56 44.03 16.14 13.43
CA ARG A 56 45.48 15.98 13.28
C ARG A 56 46.21 17.26 13.73
N LEU A 57 47.14 17.11 14.68
CA LEU A 57 48.20 18.10 14.89
C LEU A 57 48.96 18.29 13.57
N LYS A 58 49.05 19.54 13.12
CA LYS A 58 50.22 20.10 12.44
C LYS A 58 50.48 21.46 13.06
#